data_AF-A0A672P7W5-F1
#
_entry.id   AF-A0A672P7W5-F1
#
_cell.length_a   1.000
_cell.length_b   1.000
_cell.length_c   1.000
_cell.angle_alpha   90.00
_cell.angle_beta   90.00
_cell.angle_gamma   90.00
#
_symmetry.space_group_name_H-M   'P 1'
#
loop_
_entity.id
_entity.type
_entity.pdbx_description
1 polymer ?
#
loop_
_entity_poly.entity_id
_entity_poly.type
_entity_poly.pdbx_seq_one_letter_code
_entity_poly.pdbx_strand_id
1 'polypeptide(L)'
;MSSQKSSQSIIQSLITSARSLHPSTRINLCKNLVTAIFSLHTVSGQHFDMALNSNMEKIILKFPLILLALHIQSGELSDSPVLEIVEAPKPEVVEFNNTIYATCDVTPVPNLTASQPQIFGRVLFKQVFPNGTLAVKINLHGLPADDQQVRAIHIHQYGDLSQGCVTAGPHYNPREVDHPGHPGDLGNFVSEQGVIRRFQMLPEAKLFGGQSVLGRAVVVHEKEDDLGMGSDEESKRSGNAGKRIAGCVIGITTPRLWQKTEGLPGEEAEEKLEEQKK
;
A
#
# COMPACT_ATOMS: atom_id res chain seq x y z
N MET A 1 0.64 27.30 58.69
CA MET A 1 0.68 27.58 57.23
C MET A 1 2.11 27.51 56.66
N SER A 2 2.90 26.46 56.98
CA SER A 2 4.30 26.33 56.53
C SER A 2 4.58 25.06 55.69
N SER A 3 3.69 24.05 55.73
CA SER A 3 3.91 22.76 55.01
C SER A 3 3.59 22.83 53.50
N GLN A 4 2.59 23.61 53.08
CA GLN A 4 2.15 23.68 51.66
C GLN A 4 3.14 24.38 50.71
N LYS A 5 3.98 25.29 51.22
CA LYS A 5 5.04 25.95 50.43
C LYS A 5 6.23 25.02 50.12
N SER A 6 6.41 23.96 50.93
CA SER A 6 7.51 23.00 50.76
C SER A 6 7.26 22.05 49.57
N SER A 7 6.05 21.52 49.45
CA SER A 7 5.70 20.57 48.38
C SER A 7 5.75 21.21 46.98
N GLN A 8 5.30 22.47 46.85
CA GLN A 8 5.37 23.19 45.58
C GLN A 8 6.80 23.51 45.15
N SER A 9 7.68 23.85 46.11
CA SER A 9 9.12 24.07 45.86
C SER A 9 9.81 22.80 45.35
N ILE A 10 9.50 21.65 45.96
CA ILE A 10 10.08 20.35 45.57
C ILE A 10 9.61 19.93 44.17
N ILE A 11 8.32 20.10 43.86
CA ILE A 11 7.77 19.80 42.53
C ILE A 11 8.39 20.68 41.46
N GLN A 12 8.55 21.99 41.73
CA GLN A 12 9.18 22.91 40.80
C GLN A 12 10.65 22.56 40.56
N SER A 13 11.39 22.15 41.59
CA SER A 13 12.79 21.71 41.48
C SER A 13 12.93 20.43 40.66
N LEU A 14 12.01 19.47 40.84
CA LEU A 14 12.00 18.21 40.07
C LEU A 14 11.65 18.45 38.59
N ILE A 15 10.72 19.35 38.30
CA ILE A 15 10.36 19.73 36.93
C ILE A 15 11.55 20.43 36.23
N THR A 16 12.22 21.35 36.92
CA THR A 16 13.40 22.03 36.37
C THR A 16 14.55 21.07 36.11
N SER A 17 14.78 20.10 37.00
CA SER A 17 15.81 19.07 36.84
C SER A 17 15.48 18.05 35.74
N ALA A 18 14.20 17.73 35.53
CA ALA A 18 13.77 16.87 34.43
C ALA A 18 13.89 17.55 33.05
N ARG A 19 13.82 18.89 33.00
CA ARG A 19 14.00 19.68 31.77
C ARG A 19 15.45 19.76 31.28
N SER A 20 16.44 19.43 32.10
CA SER A 20 17.85 19.34 31.67
C SER A 20 18.25 17.97 31.13
N LEU A 21 17.35 16.98 31.15
CA LEU A 21 17.62 15.63 30.65
C LEU A 21 17.47 15.54 29.13
N HIS A 22 18.22 14.66 28.48
CA HIS A 22 18.08 14.38 27.05
C HIS A 22 16.67 13.80 26.73
N PRO A 23 16.05 14.12 25.57
CA PRO A 23 14.66 13.73 25.27
C PRO A 23 14.36 12.23 25.40
N SER A 24 15.29 11.37 24.96
CA SER A 24 15.16 9.90 25.10
C SER A 24 15.10 9.43 26.55
N THR A 25 15.81 10.11 27.46
CA THR A 25 15.79 9.82 28.91
C THR A 25 14.45 10.22 29.53
N ARG A 26 13.83 11.32 29.07
CA ARG A 26 12.51 11.77 29.55
C ARG A 26 11.40 10.79 29.17
N ILE A 27 11.44 10.28 27.94
CA ILE A 27 10.48 9.29 27.45
C ILE A 27 10.56 7.99 28.25
N ASN A 28 11.78 7.51 28.53
CA ASN A 28 11.97 6.31 29.35
C ASN A 28 11.53 6.51 30.80
N LEU A 29 11.73 7.70 31.38
CA LEU A 29 11.23 8.03 32.71
C LEU A 29 9.70 8.03 32.77
N CYS A 30 9.03 8.60 31.76
CA CYS A 30 7.58 8.56 31.63
C CYS A 30 7.04 7.14 31.46
N LYS A 31 7.67 6.32 30.60
CA LYS A 31 7.29 4.91 30.42
C LYS A 31 7.40 4.14 31.73
N ASN A 32 8.53 4.26 32.44
CA ASN A 32 8.74 3.58 33.72
C ASN A 32 7.76 4.05 34.81
N LEU A 33 7.40 5.34 34.81
CA LEU A 33 6.42 5.89 35.75
C LEU A 33 5.00 5.36 35.47
N VAL A 34 4.61 5.29 34.20
CA VAL A 34 3.33 4.70 33.78
C VAL A 34 3.29 3.21 34.12
N THR A 35 4.37 2.46 33.88
CA THR A 35 4.47 1.04 34.25
C THR A 35 4.44 0.84 35.77
N ALA A 36 5.06 1.72 36.55
CA ALA A 36 5.00 1.68 38.02
C ALA A 36 3.58 1.94 38.55
N ILE A 37 2.86 2.90 37.95
CA ILE A 37 1.46 3.20 38.29
C ILE A 37 0.54 2.01 37.94
N PHE A 38 0.76 1.37 36.78
CA PHE A 38 0.02 0.17 36.37
C PHE A 38 0.32 -1.04 37.27
N SER A 39 1.55 -1.15 37.74
CA SER A 39 1.98 -2.20 38.69
C SER A 39 1.38 -1.99 40.09
N LEU A 40 1.25 -0.73 40.53
CA LEU A 40 0.56 -0.38 41.77
C LEU A 40 -0.96 -0.66 41.72
N HIS A 41 -1.59 -0.52 40.55
CA HIS A 41 -3.00 -0.89 40.36
C HIS A 41 -3.25 -2.41 40.32
N THR A 42 -2.31 -3.18 39.76
CA THR A 42 -2.45 -4.65 39.69
C THR A 42 -2.19 -5.34 41.04
N VAL A 43 -1.41 -4.75 41.94
CA VAL A 43 -1.19 -5.27 43.30
C VAL A 43 -2.37 -4.98 44.25
N SER A 44 -3.26 -4.03 43.92
CA SER A 44 -4.44 -3.68 44.74
C SER A 44 -5.64 -4.63 44.58
N GLY A 45 -5.53 -5.69 43.77
CA GLY A 45 -6.59 -6.66 43.53
C GLY A 45 -6.83 -7.69 44.64
N GLN A 46 -6.11 -7.60 45.77
CA GLN A 46 -6.37 -8.42 46.96
C GLN A 46 -6.79 -7.49 48.11
N HIS A 47 -7.97 -7.78 48.67
CA HIS A 47 -8.64 -7.08 49.77
C HIS A 47 -7.67 -6.48 50.80
N PHE A 48 -7.58 -5.15 50.82
CA PHE A 48 -7.19 -4.37 51.99
C PHE A 48 -8.14 -3.18 52.09
N ASP A 49 -9.05 -3.24 53.06
CA ASP A 49 -9.79 -2.06 53.52
C ASP A 49 -8.80 -1.08 54.12
N MET A 50 -8.47 -0.03 53.38
CA MET A 50 -7.76 1.11 53.92
C MET A 50 -8.50 2.37 53.50
N ALA A 51 -9.18 2.98 54.47
CA ALA A 51 -9.94 4.21 54.31
C ALA A 51 -9.06 5.30 53.68
N LEU A 52 -9.28 5.56 52.40
CA LEU A 52 -8.66 6.68 51.68
C LEU A 52 -9.33 7.98 52.14
N ASN A 53 -8.53 8.86 52.72
CA ASN A 53 -8.92 10.20 53.15
C ASN A 53 -9.49 11.00 51.95
N SER A 54 -10.64 11.66 52.10
CA SER A 54 -11.40 12.32 51.01
C SER A 54 -10.65 13.43 50.25
N ASN A 55 -9.48 13.83 50.74
CA ASN A 55 -8.57 14.75 50.03
C ASN A 55 -7.71 14.06 48.96
N MET A 56 -7.45 12.75 49.04
CA MET A 56 -6.63 12.00 48.07
C MET A 56 -7.40 11.68 46.79
N GLU A 57 -8.68 11.36 46.87
CA GLU A 57 -9.52 11.11 45.68
C GLU A 57 -9.66 12.37 44.79
N LYS A 58 -9.74 13.56 45.41
CA LYS A 58 -9.79 14.84 44.69
C LYS A 58 -8.50 15.18 43.95
N ILE A 59 -7.37 14.61 44.37
CA ILE A 59 -6.07 14.81 43.71
C ILE A 59 -5.95 13.84 42.53
N ILE A 60 -6.31 12.55 42.72
CA ILE A 60 -6.24 11.51 41.69
C ILE A 60 -7.18 11.83 40.51
N LEU A 61 -8.39 12.35 40.77
CA LEU A 61 -9.34 12.76 39.71
C LEU A 61 -8.95 14.04 38.95
N LYS A 62 -8.01 14.84 39.47
CA LYS A 62 -7.56 16.10 38.83
C LYS A 62 -6.23 15.97 38.09
N PHE A 63 -5.48 14.89 38.33
CA PHE A 63 -4.22 14.62 37.65
C PHE A 63 -4.32 14.47 36.11
N PRO A 64 -5.35 13.82 35.53
CA PRO A 64 -5.51 13.74 34.08
C PRO A 64 -5.77 15.11 33.43
N LEU A 65 -6.53 15.97 34.11
CA LEU A 65 -6.83 17.35 33.67
C LEU A 65 -5.60 18.26 33.75
N ILE A 66 -4.73 18.06 34.73
CA ILE A 66 -3.48 18.82 34.88
C ILE A 66 -2.44 18.35 33.85
N LEU A 67 -2.39 17.05 33.52
CA LEU A 67 -1.58 16.51 32.42
C LEU A 67 -2.04 17.01 31.04
N LEU A 68 -3.36 17.15 30.85
CA LEU A 68 -3.95 17.74 29.64
C LEU A 68 -3.63 19.24 29.53
N ALA A 69 -3.67 19.99 30.64
CA ALA A 69 -3.30 21.40 30.66
C ALA A 69 -1.79 21.63 30.45
N LEU A 70 -0.93 20.73 30.94
CA LEU A 70 0.52 20.78 30.70
C LEU A 70 0.90 20.43 29.25
N HIS A 71 0.08 19.70 28.50
CA HIS A 71 0.26 19.48 27.07
C HIS A 71 -0.14 20.68 26.20
N ILE A 72 -0.99 21.58 26.70
CA ILE A 72 -1.49 22.74 25.93
C ILE A 72 -0.53 23.95 26.01
N GLN A 73 0.39 23.98 26.97
CA GLN A 73 1.28 25.13 27.22
C GLN A 73 2.74 24.96 26.77
N SER A 74 3.14 23.76 26.33
CA SER A 74 4.32 23.60 25.47
C SER A 74 3.92 23.86 24.03
N GLY A 75 4.00 25.12 23.61
CA GLY A 75 3.95 25.50 22.19
C GLY A 75 5.15 24.90 21.44
N GLU A 76 5.06 23.63 21.10
CA GLU A 76 5.77 22.95 20.03
C GLU A 76 4.76 21.98 19.37
N LEU A 77 3.72 22.55 18.75
CA LEU A 77 3.04 21.89 17.63
C LEU A 77 3.84 22.25 16.35
N SER A 78 5.06 21.75 16.27
CA SER A 78 5.87 21.71 15.05
C SER A 78 6.38 20.28 14.82
N ASP A 79 5.50 19.31 15.02
CA ASP A 79 5.40 18.20 14.10
C ASP A 79 3.97 18.25 13.58
N SER A 80 3.79 18.96 12.46
CA SER A 80 2.71 18.58 11.55
C SER A 80 2.86 17.07 11.36
N PRO A 81 1.79 16.26 11.44
CA PRO A 81 1.93 14.88 11.03
C PRO A 81 2.49 14.98 9.61
N VAL A 82 3.67 14.41 9.37
CA VAL A 82 4.04 14.10 8.00
C VAL A 82 2.94 13.15 7.57
N LEU A 83 1.94 13.74 6.93
CA LEU A 83 0.83 13.11 6.24
C LEU A 83 1.47 11.91 5.59
N GLU A 84 1.07 10.71 6.04
CA GLU A 84 1.66 9.44 5.66
C GLU A 84 2.19 9.57 4.25
N ILE A 85 3.50 9.67 4.08
CA ILE A 85 4.06 9.40 2.76
C ILE A 85 3.89 7.89 2.68
N VAL A 86 2.69 7.50 2.24
CA VAL A 86 2.28 6.24 1.65
C VAL A 86 3.53 5.68 0.96
N GLU A 87 4.31 4.86 1.69
CA GLU A 87 5.76 4.76 1.49
C GLU A 87 6.09 4.52 0.02
N ALA A 88 6.72 5.52 -0.60
CA ALA A 88 7.14 5.48 -1.97
C ALA A 88 8.55 4.87 -2.02
N PRO A 89 8.87 3.97 -2.97
CA PRO A 89 10.23 3.46 -3.10
C PRO A 89 11.21 4.61 -3.33
N LYS A 90 12.17 4.73 -2.41
CA LYS A 90 13.30 5.65 -2.52
C LYS A 90 14.53 4.83 -2.95
N PRO A 91 15.36 5.35 -3.87
CA PRO A 91 15.44 6.74 -4.31
C PRO A 91 14.57 7.13 -5.52
N GLU A 92 13.93 6.18 -6.21
CA GLU A 92 13.41 6.33 -7.57
C GLU A 92 12.37 7.44 -7.69
N VAL A 93 11.49 7.58 -6.69
CA VAL A 93 10.46 8.64 -6.67
C VAL A 93 11.10 10.03 -6.66
N VAL A 94 12.21 10.21 -5.94
CA VAL A 94 12.90 11.50 -5.89
C VAL A 94 13.67 11.74 -7.18
N GLU A 95 14.34 10.70 -7.70
CA GLU A 95 15.13 10.78 -8.93
C GLU A 95 14.28 11.15 -10.14
N PHE A 96 13.05 10.65 -10.22
CA PHE A 96 12.17 10.84 -11.38
C PHE A 96 11.02 11.81 -11.11
N ASN A 97 11.30 12.88 -10.34
CA ASN A 97 10.35 13.98 -10.10
C ASN A 97 8.96 13.50 -9.64
N ASN A 98 8.95 12.72 -8.56
CA ASN A 98 7.78 12.10 -7.94
C ASN A 98 7.03 11.10 -8.83
N THR A 99 7.70 10.50 -9.82
CA THR A 99 7.13 9.49 -10.70
C THR A 99 7.74 8.12 -10.41
N ILE A 100 6.91 7.08 -10.28
CA ILE A 100 7.38 5.69 -10.27
C ILE A 100 7.15 5.08 -11.63
N TYR A 101 8.17 4.37 -12.11
CA TYR A 101 8.09 3.51 -13.28
C TYR A 101 8.29 2.06 -12.86
N ALA A 102 7.46 1.16 -13.38
CA ALA A 102 7.61 -0.27 -13.19
C ALA A 102 7.52 -1.03 -14.52
N THR A 103 8.12 -2.21 -14.57
CA THR A 103 8.11 -3.11 -15.71
C THR A 103 7.79 -4.53 -15.25
N CYS A 104 7.20 -5.30 -16.13
CA CYS A 104 6.92 -6.71 -15.94
C CYS A 104 7.24 -7.42 -17.26
N ASP A 105 8.30 -8.22 -17.26
CA ASP A 105 8.78 -8.94 -18.45
C ASP A 105 8.08 -10.29 -18.55
N VAL A 106 6.96 -10.33 -19.27
CA VAL A 106 6.07 -11.48 -19.38
C VAL A 106 6.80 -12.63 -20.07
N THR A 107 6.78 -13.79 -19.42
CA THR A 107 7.31 -15.06 -19.94
C THR A 107 6.26 -16.18 -19.85
N PRO A 108 6.28 -17.17 -20.75
CA PRO A 108 5.39 -18.31 -20.69
C PRO A 108 5.66 -19.17 -19.45
N VAL A 109 4.62 -19.84 -18.93
CA VAL A 109 4.81 -20.83 -17.86
C VAL A 109 5.57 -22.05 -18.38
N PRO A 110 6.37 -22.75 -17.55
CA PRO A 110 7.22 -23.86 -18.02
C PRO A 110 6.44 -25.08 -18.54
N ASN A 111 5.19 -25.27 -18.11
CA ASN A 111 4.41 -26.48 -18.38
C ASN A 111 3.21 -26.23 -19.30
N LEU A 112 3.40 -25.45 -20.38
CA LEU A 112 2.37 -25.23 -21.39
C LEU A 112 2.04 -26.52 -22.16
N THR A 113 0.77 -26.68 -22.52
CA THR A 113 0.36 -27.74 -23.47
C THR A 113 0.68 -27.31 -24.90
N ALA A 114 0.78 -28.27 -25.83
CA ALA A 114 1.09 -27.99 -27.24
C ALA A 114 0.09 -27.05 -27.94
N SER A 115 -1.13 -26.95 -27.41
CA SER A 115 -2.19 -26.05 -27.90
C SER A 115 -2.10 -24.62 -27.34
N GLN A 116 -1.24 -24.37 -26.35
CA GLN A 116 -1.15 -23.07 -25.69
C GLN A 116 0.00 -22.25 -26.29
N PRO A 117 -0.22 -20.94 -26.57
CA PRO A 117 0.81 -20.10 -27.15
C PRO A 117 1.89 -19.75 -26.12
N GLN A 118 3.12 -19.61 -26.59
CA GLN A 118 4.23 -19.08 -25.79
C GLN A 118 4.21 -17.56 -25.87
N ILE A 119 3.57 -16.92 -24.87
CA ILE A 119 3.40 -15.47 -24.84
C ILE A 119 4.60 -14.82 -24.15
N PHE A 120 5.22 -13.88 -24.84
CA PHE A 120 6.30 -13.04 -24.34
C PHE A 120 5.93 -11.57 -24.43
N GLY A 121 6.63 -10.71 -23.71
CA GLY A 121 6.53 -9.27 -23.92
C GLY A 121 6.71 -8.50 -22.65
N ARG A 122 6.05 -7.35 -22.57
CA ARG A 122 6.24 -6.42 -21.47
C ARG A 122 4.95 -5.69 -21.13
N VAL A 123 4.73 -5.52 -19.82
CA VAL A 123 3.79 -4.56 -19.27
C VAL A 123 4.57 -3.47 -18.55
N LEU A 124 4.31 -2.22 -18.91
CA LEU A 124 4.93 -1.04 -18.33
C LEU A 124 3.91 -0.26 -17.52
N PHE A 125 4.36 0.31 -16.42
CA PHE A 125 3.56 1.06 -15.49
C PHE A 125 4.21 2.42 -15.24
N LYS A 126 3.40 3.48 -15.17
CA LYS A 126 3.82 4.83 -14.79
C LYS A 126 2.76 5.42 -13.87
N GLN A 127 3.19 5.98 -12.75
CA GLN A 127 2.31 6.77 -11.90
C GLN A 127 3.03 8.03 -11.43
N VAL A 128 2.46 9.18 -11.76
CA VAL A 128 2.96 10.50 -11.36
C VAL A 128 2.26 10.89 -10.06
N PHE A 129 3.02 11.05 -8.98
CA PHE A 129 2.56 11.28 -7.61
C PHE A 129 1.69 10.14 -7.01
N PRO A 130 1.61 10.03 -5.68
CA PRO A 130 0.79 9.01 -5.02
C PRO A 130 -0.71 9.05 -5.37
N ASN A 131 -1.25 10.26 -5.59
CA ASN A 131 -2.65 10.47 -5.95
C ASN A 131 -2.93 10.36 -7.45
N GLY A 132 -1.89 10.26 -8.28
CA GLY A 132 -2.06 10.09 -9.72
C GLY A 132 -2.76 8.79 -10.07
N THR A 133 -3.30 8.75 -11.28
CA THR A 133 -3.86 7.53 -11.87
C THR A 133 -2.71 6.69 -12.44
N LEU A 134 -2.75 5.38 -12.23
CA LEU A 134 -1.76 4.47 -12.80
C LEU A 134 -1.99 4.32 -14.31
N ALA A 135 -0.99 4.66 -15.11
CA ALA A 135 -0.98 4.43 -16.55
C ALA A 135 -0.25 3.11 -16.86
N VAL A 136 -0.81 2.32 -17.78
CA VAL A 136 -0.30 1.00 -18.15
C VAL A 136 -0.17 0.87 -19.67
N LYS A 137 1.00 0.42 -20.13
CA LYS A 137 1.22 -0.01 -21.53
C LYS A 137 1.46 -1.52 -21.57
N ILE A 138 0.71 -2.23 -22.39
CA ILE A 138 0.80 -3.67 -22.60
C ILE A 138 1.32 -3.88 -24.02
N ASN A 139 2.38 -4.68 -24.18
CA ASN A 139 2.89 -5.12 -25.47
C ASN A 139 3.32 -6.59 -25.37
N LEU A 140 2.43 -7.49 -25.76
CA LEU A 140 2.61 -8.94 -25.71
C LEU A 140 2.59 -9.52 -27.12
N HIS A 141 3.42 -10.52 -27.38
CA HIS A 141 3.56 -11.20 -28.67
C HIS A 141 3.73 -12.71 -28.47
N GLY A 142 3.71 -13.46 -29.57
CA GLY A 142 3.78 -14.93 -29.55
C GLY A 142 2.41 -15.61 -29.55
N LEU A 143 1.34 -14.84 -29.75
CA LEU A 143 0.00 -15.35 -30.03
C LEU A 143 -0.10 -15.76 -31.52
N PRO A 144 -0.94 -16.74 -31.89
CA PRO A 144 -1.15 -17.08 -33.28
C PRO A 144 -1.75 -15.90 -34.05
N ALA A 145 -1.31 -15.68 -35.29
CA ALA A 145 -1.67 -14.48 -36.06
C ALA A 145 -3.16 -14.39 -36.41
N ASP A 146 -3.82 -15.54 -36.51
CA ASP A 146 -5.24 -15.74 -36.79
C ASP A 146 -6.07 -15.99 -35.51
N ASP A 147 -5.46 -15.91 -34.33
CA ASP A 147 -6.15 -16.15 -33.05
C ASP A 147 -7.07 -14.98 -32.69
N GLN A 148 -8.38 -15.24 -32.74
CA GLN A 148 -9.43 -14.34 -32.25
C GLN A 148 -9.82 -14.62 -30.79
N GLN A 149 -9.11 -15.53 -30.11
CA GLN A 149 -9.38 -15.84 -28.71
C GLN A 149 -9.11 -14.62 -27.84
N VAL A 150 -10.15 -14.21 -27.13
CA VAL A 150 -10.08 -13.21 -26.07
C VAL A 150 -9.36 -13.82 -24.87
N ARG A 151 -8.44 -13.06 -24.28
CA ARG A 151 -7.66 -13.48 -23.11
C ARG A 151 -7.72 -12.42 -22.02
N ALA A 152 -7.96 -12.86 -20.80
CA ALA A 152 -7.90 -12.00 -19.63
C ALA A 152 -6.47 -11.72 -19.19
N ILE A 153 -6.23 -10.53 -18.63
CA ILE A 153 -4.96 -10.18 -17.98
C ILE A 153 -5.27 -9.59 -16.61
N HIS A 154 -4.62 -10.10 -15.55
CA HIS A 154 -4.86 -9.69 -14.17
C HIS A 154 -3.58 -9.47 -13.38
N ILE A 155 -3.66 -8.68 -12.32
CA ILE A 155 -2.62 -8.62 -11.28
C ILE A 155 -3.01 -9.57 -10.14
N HIS A 156 -2.12 -10.51 -9.83
CA HIS A 156 -2.26 -11.51 -8.78
C HIS A 156 -1.53 -11.11 -7.50
N GLN A 157 -1.98 -11.66 -6.37
CA GLN A 157 -1.55 -11.28 -5.02
C GLN A 157 -0.02 -11.32 -4.83
N TYR A 158 0.64 -12.37 -5.31
CA TYR A 158 2.04 -12.65 -5.04
C TYR A 158 2.89 -12.62 -6.31
N GLY A 159 4.08 -12.05 -6.23
CA GLY A 159 5.14 -12.20 -7.23
C GLY A 159 5.89 -13.54 -7.14
N ASP A 160 5.28 -14.57 -6.57
CA ASP A 160 5.88 -15.90 -6.48
C ASP A 160 5.61 -16.71 -7.74
N LEU A 161 6.64 -16.86 -8.57
CA LEU A 161 6.61 -17.64 -9.80
C LEU A 161 7.39 -18.96 -9.70
N SER A 162 7.69 -19.44 -8.48
CA SER A 162 8.47 -20.65 -8.23
C SER A 162 7.88 -21.92 -8.85
N GLN A 163 6.56 -21.96 -9.07
CA GLN A 163 5.88 -23.03 -9.82
C GLN A 163 5.10 -22.46 -11.01
N GLY A 164 5.71 -21.52 -11.73
CA GLY A 164 5.04 -20.73 -12.76
C GLY A 164 3.97 -19.83 -12.14
N CYS A 165 2.91 -19.51 -12.88
CA CYS A 165 1.90 -18.56 -12.40
C CYS A 165 0.93 -19.12 -11.36
N VAL A 166 0.98 -20.41 -11.02
CA VAL A 166 0.08 -21.02 -10.02
C VAL A 166 0.32 -20.43 -8.63
N THR A 167 1.59 -20.23 -8.27
CA THR A 167 2.01 -19.70 -6.96
C THR A 167 1.77 -18.19 -6.80
N ALA A 168 1.36 -17.49 -7.87
CA ALA A 168 0.98 -16.09 -7.80
C ALA A 168 -0.27 -15.83 -6.91
N GLY A 169 -1.00 -16.88 -6.52
CA GLY A 169 -2.16 -16.76 -5.64
C GLY A 169 -3.43 -16.23 -6.35
N PRO A 170 -4.44 -15.73 -5.61
CA PRO A 170 -5.66 -15.17 -6.20
C PRO A 170 -5.39 -13.82 -6.89
N HIS A 171 -6.42 -13.20 -7.47
CA HIS A 171 -6.35 -11.81 -7.90
C HIS A 171 -5.98 -10.92 -6.70
N TYR A 172 -5.23 -9.85 -6.94
CA TYR A 172 -4.86 -8.91 -5.90
C TYR A 172 -6.09 -8.14 -5.42
N ASN A 173 -6.59 -8.45 -4.22
CA ASN A 173 -7.83 -7.90 -3.69
C ASN A 173 -7.65 -7.28 -2.28
N PRO A 174 -7.00 -6.11 -2.17
CA PRO A 174 -6.77 -5.46 -0.89
C PRO A 174 -8.03 -4.82 -0.27
N ARG A 175 -9.15 -4.81 -1.00
CA ARG A 175 -10.41 -4.17 -0.59
C ARG A 175 -11.54 -5.18 -0.34
N GLU A 176 -11.26 -6.47 -0.47
CA GLU A 176 -12.22 -7.56 -0.26
C GLU A 176 -13.52 -7.36 -1.07
N VAL A 177 -13.38 -6.95 -2.34
CA VAL A 177 -14.50 -6.76 -3.28
C VAL A 177 -14.62 -7.91 -4.26
N ASP A 178 -15.81 -8.16 -4.79
CA ASP A 178 -15.99 -9.13 -5.87
C ASP A 178 -15.31 -8.65 -7.17
N HIS A 179 -14.83 -9.58 -7.98
CA HIS A 179 -14.46 -9.36 -9.37
C HIS A 179 -15.70 -8.89 -10.17
N PRO A 180 -15.57 -7.90 -11.09
CA PRO A 180 -14.36 -7.26 -11.61
C PRO A 180 -13.96 -5.97 -10.87
N GLY A 181 -14.12 -5.92 -9.54
CA GLY A 181 -13.80 -4.75 -8.71
C GLY A 181 -12.35 -4.67 -8.23
N HIS A 182 -11.50 -5.66 -8.54
CA HIS A 182 -10.14 -5.65 -8.03
C HIS A 182 -9.30 -4.56 -8.69
N PRO A 183 -8.34 -3.94 -7.98
CA PRO A 183 -7.43 -2.95 -8.56
C PRO A 183 -6.70 -3.41 -9.82
N GLY A 184 -6.44 -4.71 -9.90
CA GLY A 184 -5.67 -5.35 -10.95
C GLY A 184 -6.50 -6.11 -11.99
N ASP A 185 -7.81 -5.91 -12.07
CA ASP A 185 -8.63 -6.53 -13.11
C ASP A 185 -8.48 -5.70 -14.41
N LEU A 186 -7.47 -6.01 -15.26
CA LEU A 186 -7.20 -5.23 -16.47
C LEU A 186 -8.22 -5.51 -17.59
N GLY A 187 -8.87 -6.69 -17.54
CA GLY A 187 -9.95 -7.11 -18.42
C GLY A 187 -9.48 -7.97 -19.61
N ASN A 188 -10.24 -7.87 -20.69
CA ASN A 188 -10.17 -8.74 -21.86
C ASN A 188 -9.41 -8.12 -23.04
N PHE A 189 -8.56 -8.92 -23.67
CA PHE A 189 -7.70 -8.50 -24.78
C PHE A 189 -7.78 -9.48 -25.94
N VAL A 190 -7.84 -8.93 -27.15
CA VAL A 190 -7.74 -9.70 -28.40
C VAL A 190 -6.44 -9.30 -29.08
N SER A 191 -5.75 -10.29 -29.66
CA SER A 191 -4.53 -10.04 -30.40
C SER A 191 -4.83 -9.54 -31.81
N GLU A 192 -4.03 -8.60 -32.29
CA GLU A 192 -4.00 -8.22 -33.69
C GLU A 192 -2.71 -8.76 -34.30
N GLN A 193 -2.82 -9.68 -35.26
CA GLN A 193 -1.69 -10.33 -35.91
C GLN A 193 -0.70 -10.97 -34.90
N GLY A 194 -1.24 -11.60 -33.85
CA GLY A 194 -0.44 -12.29 -32.84
C GLY A 194 0.19 -11.35 -31.79
N VAL A 195 -0.22 -10.08 -31.75
CA VAL A 195 0.30 -9.07 -30.84
C VAL A 195 -0.84 -8.34 -30.11
N ILE A 196 -0.73 -8.21 -28.78
CA ILE A 196 -1.59 -7.35 -27.97
C ILE A 196 -0.82 -6.06 -27.68
N ARG A 197 -1.33 -4.93 -28.17
CA ARG A 197 -0.84 -3.58 -27.83
C ARG A 197 -1.96 -2.75 -27.23
N ARG A 198 -1.83 -2.34 -25.97
CA ARG A 198 -2.84 -1.52 -25.29
C ARG A 198 -2.24 -0.47 -24.37
N PHE A 199 -2.85 0.71 -24.35
CA PHE A 199 -2.68 1.70 -23.30
C PHE A 199 -3.99 1.81 -22.50
N GLN A 200 -3.90 1.83 -21.17
CA GLN A 200 -5.06 2.04 -20.30
C GLN A 200 -4.68 2.69 -18.98
N MET A 201 -5.67 3.31 -18.34
CA MET A 201 -5.56 3.88 -17.01
C MET A 201 -6.24 2.96 -15.99
N LEU A 202 -5.58 2.70 -14.86
CA LEU A 202 -6.10 1.93 -13.73
C LEU A 202 -6.27 2.85 -12.52
N PRO A 203 -7.47 3.39 -12.27
CA PRO A 203 -7.69 4.32 -11.15
C PRO A 203 -7.48 3.66 -9.78
N GLU A 204 -7.82 2.37 -9.69
CA GLU A 204 -7.85 1.62 -8.45
C GLU A 204 -6.49 1.01 -8.06
N ALA A 205 -5.60 0.76 -9.03
CA ALA A 205 -4.26 0.27 -8.76
C ALA A 205 -3.27 1.42 -8.52
N LYS A 206 -2.25 1.15 -7.69
CA LYS A 206 -1.22 2.11 -7.28
C LYS A 206 0.16 1.46 -7.31
N LEU A 207 1.20 2.24 -7.60
CA LEU A 207 2.61 1.90 -7.39
C LEU A 207 3.14 2.42 -6.05
N PHE A 208 2.41 3.33 -5.42
CA PHE A 208 2.74 3.91 -4.11
C PHE A 208 2.00 3.18 -2.99
N GLY A 209 2.60 3.12 -1.81
CA GLY A 209 1.89 2.76 -0.58
C GLY A 209 1.70 1.30 -0.28
N GLY A 210 1.03 1.04 0.84
CA GLY A 210 0.75 -0.32 1.30
C GLY A 210 -0.11 -1.14 0.34
N GLN A 211 -0.92 -0.48 -0.49
CA GLN A 211 -1.71 -1.14 -1.54
C GLN A 211 -1.00 -1.23 -2.90
N SER A 212 0.31 -0.97 -2.95
CA SER A 212 1.08 -1.00 -4.18
C SER A 212 1.01 -2.37 -4.88
N VAL A 213 1.04 -2.35 -6.22
CA VAL A 213 1.17 -3.53 -7.07
C VAL A 213 2.63 -3.92 -7.34
N LEU A 214 3.60 -3.14 -6.87
CA LEU A 214 5.01 -3.51 -6.95
C LEU A 214 5.27 -4.84 -6.22
N GLY A 215 6.09 -5.71 -6.83
CA GLY A 215 6.39 -7.05 -6.32
C GLY A 215 5.26 -8.07 -6.49
N ARG A 216 4.12 -7.68 -7.08
CA ARG A 216 3.01 -8.59 -7.45
C ARG A 216 3.22 -9.16 -8.84
N ALA A 217 2.37 -10.08 -9.26
CA ALA A 217 2.48 -10.69 -10.58
C ALA A 217 1.43 -10.19 -11.56
N VAL A 218 1.81 -9.89 -12.81
CA VAL A 218 0.86 -9.87 -13.93
C VAL A 218 0.72 -11.29 -14.46
N VAL A 219 -0.51 -11.71 -14.73
CA VAL A 219 -0.82 -13.04 -15.28
C VAL A 219 -1.71 -12.88 -16.50
N VAL A 220 -1.36 -13.60 -17.57
CA VAL A 220 -2.16 -13.74 -18.79
C VAL A 220 -2.88 -15.09 -18.72
N HIS A 221 -4.17 -15.05 -18.99
CA HIS A 221 -5.04 -16.22 -18.91
C HIS A 221 -5.33 -16.84 -20.28
N GLU A 222 -5.77 -18.10 -20.25
CA GLU A 222 -6.11 -18.89 -21.42
C GLU A 222 -7.43 -18.46 -22.07
N LYS A 223 -8.39 -17.95 -21.29
CA LYS A 223 -9.74 -17.64 -21.75
C LYS A 223 -10.12 -16.18 -21.50
N GLU A 224 -11.27 -15.83 -22.06
CA GLU A 224 -12.02 -14.62 -21.75
C GLU A 224 -12.44 -14.60 -20.29
N ASP A 225 -12.40 -13.41 -19.72
CA ASP A 225 -13.00 -13.06 -18.45
C ASP A 225 -14.52 -12.80 -18.62
N ASP A 226 -15.36 -13.48 -17.84
CA ASP A 226 -16.82 -13.30 -17.85
C ASP A 226 -17.31 -12.07 -17.07
N LEU A 227 -16.40 -11.31 -16.46
CA LEU A 227 -16.60 -10.06 -15.74
C LEU A 227 -17.56 -10.19 -14.56
N GLY A 228 -17.57 -11.34 -13.90
CA GLY A 228 -18.45 -11.60 -12.76
C GLY A 228 -19.91 -11.88 -13.17
N MET A 229 -20.17 -12.07 -14.47
CA MET A 229 -21.52 -12.31 -15.01
C MET A 229 -21.89 -13.79 -15.08
N GLY A 230 -20.94 -14.70 -14.86
CA GLY A 230 -21.22 -16.12 -14.69
C GLY A 230 -22.00 -16.41 -13.41
N SER A 231 -22.79 -17.49 -13.41
CA SER A 231 -23.68 -17.85 -12.31
C SER A 231 -23.01 -18.59 -11.15
N ASP A 232 -21.73 -18.96 -11.29
CA ASP A 232 -20.95 -19.68 -10.29
C ASP A 232 -20.11 -18.72 -9.42
N GLU A 233 -19.55 -19.25 -8.33
CA GLU A 233 -18.73 -18.45 -7.41
C GLU A 233 -17.35 -18.09 -7.99
N GLU A 234 -16.86 -18.80 -9.00
CA GLU A 234 -15.55 -18.53 -9.60
C GLU A 234 -15.59 -17.29 -10.50
N SER A 235 -16.72 -17.06 -11.18
CA SER A 235 -17.06 -15.82 -11.89
C SER A 235 -16.78 -14.58 -11.04
N LYS A 236 -17.33 -14.54 -9.80
CA LYS A 236 -17.12 -13.42 -8.86
C LYS A 236 -15.72 -13.33 -8.26
N ARG A 237 -14.89 -14.36 -8.42
CA ARG A 237 -13.52 -14.41 -7.86
C ARG A 237 -12.45 -14.10 -8.88
N SER A 238 -12.62 -14.58 -10.12
CA SER A 238 -11.57 -14.55 -11.13
C SER A 238 -12.08 -14.41 -12.57
N GLY A 239 -13.40 -14.24 -12.75
CA GLY A 239 -14.00 -14.08 -14.07
C GLY A 239 -13.96 -15.34 -14.93
N ASN A 240 -13.77 -16.54 -14.33
CA ASN A 240 -13.68 -17.81 -15.07
C ASN A 240 -12.63 -17.82 -16.21
N ALA A 241 -11.58 -16.99 -16.12
CA ALA A 241 -10.59 -16.79 -17.17
C ALA A 241 -9.71 -18.02 -17.50
N GLY A 242 -9.87 -19.13 -16.78
CA GLY A 242 -9.19 -20.38 -17.07
C GLY A 242 -7.72 -20.40 -16.66
N LYS A 243 -6.91 -21.23 -17.35
CA LYS A 243 -5.51 -21.49 -16.96
C LYS A 243 -4.64 -20.24 -17.10
N ARG A 244 -3.60 -20.17 -16.26
CA ARG A 244 -2.57 -19.13 -16.29
C ARG A 244 -1.45 -19.57 -17.22
N ILE A 245 -1.22 -18.85 -18.31
CA ILE A 245 -0.34 -19.31 -19.41
C ILE A 245 0.94 -18.48 -19.56
N ALA A 246 0.96 -17.26 -19.05
CA ALA A 246 2.16 -16.44 -18.98
C ALA A 246 2.07 -15.46 -17.80
N GLY A 247 3.21 -14.96 -17.33
CA GLY A 247 3.24 -13.95 -16.29
C GLY A 247 4.63 -13.46 -15.97
N CYS A 248 4.69 -12.51 -15.03
CA CYS A 248 5.93 -11.85 -14.60
C CYS A 248 5.71 -11.14 -13.28
N VAL A 249 6.80 -10.75 -12.62
CA VAL A 249 6.78 -9.91 -11.42
C VAL A 249 6.92 -8.43 -11.81
N ILE A 250 6.10 -7.57 -11.20
CA ILE A 250 6.14 -6.12 -11.38
C ILE A 250 7.34 -5.56 -10.60
N GLY A 251 8.41 -5.22 -11.31
CA GLY A 251 9.64 -4.65 -10.76
C GLY A 251 9.80 -3.16 -11.06
N ILE A 252 10.44 -2.43 -10.15
CA ILE A 252 10.78 -1.02 -10.37
C ILE A 252 11.79 -0.90 -11.52
N THR A 253 11.66 0.14 -12.35
CA THR A 253 12.57 0.42 -13.47
C THR A 253 12.81 1.92 -13.65
N THR A 254 13.76 2.26 -14.53
CA THR A 254 13.99 3.63 -15.00
C THR A 254 12.94 4.08 -16.03
N PRO A 255 12.78 5.41 -16.28
CA PRO A 255 11.85 5.95 -17.28
C PRO A 255 12.11 5.50 -18.72
N ARG A 256 13.31 4.97 -19.01
CA ARG A 256 13.81 4.67 -20.36
C ARG A 256 12.87 3.76 -21.14
N LEU A 257 12.29 2.74 -20.50
CA LEU A 257 11.41 1.80 -21.18
C LEU A 257 10.09 2.46 -21.58
N TRP A 258 9.50 3.25 -20.68
CA TRP A 258 8.26 3.99 -20.94
C TRP A 258 8.41 4.96 -22.10
N GLN A 259 9.52 5.72 -22.11
CA GLN A 259 9.80 6.75 -23.12
C GLN A 259 10.15 6.17 -24.49
N LYS A 260 10.79 4.99 -24.54
CA LYS A 260 11.16 4.35 -25.81
C LYS A 260 9.96 3.69 -26.49
N THR A 261 8.95 3.28 -25.74
CA THR A 261 7.74 2.67 -26.32
C THR A 261 6.90 3.75 -26.99
N GLU A 262 6.68 3.59 -28.30
CA GLU A 262 5.85 4.50 -29.12
C GLU A 262 4.48 4.76 -28.47
N GLY A 263 3.94 5.95 -28.76
CA GLY A 263 2.61 6.35 -28.31
C GLY A 263 1.56 5.35 -28.79
N LEU A 264 0.84 4.73 -27.87
CA LEU A 264 -0.26 3.84 -28.22
C LEU A 264 -1.57 4.63 -28.34
N PRO A 265 -2.53 4.20 -29.18
CA PRO A 265 -3.83 4.85 -29.29
C PRO A 265 -4.49 5.02 -27.90
N GLY A 266 -4.81 6.26 -27.54
CA GLY A 266 -5.36 6.64 -26.23
C GLY A 266 -4.38 7.39 -25.31
N GLU A 267 -3.07 7.29 -25.55
CA GLU A 267 -2.05 8.02 -24.76
C GLU A 267 -2.03 9.52 -25.08
N GLU A 268 -2.15 9.89 -26.36
CA GLU A 268 -2.14 11.29 -26.81
C GLU A 268 -3.29 12.14 -26.23
N ALA A 269 -4.41 11.51 -25.88
CA ALA A 269 -5.55 12.19 -25.27
C ALA A 269 -5.26 12.56 -23.81
N GLU A 270 -4.51 11.71 -23.10
CA GLU A 270 -4.14 11.96 -21.70
C GLU A 270 -3.00 12.99 -21.59
N GLU A 271 -2.00 12.93 -22.48
CA GLU A 271 -0.92 13.93 -22.50
C GLU A 271 -1.47 15.36 -22.68
N LYS A 272 -2.47 15.52 -23.57
CA LYS A 272 -3.17 16.80 -23.75
C LYS A 272 -3.96 17.24 -22.52
N LEU A 273 -4.50 16.29 -21.74
CA LEU A 273 -5.24 16.60 -20.51
C LEU A 273 -4.29 16.99 -19.36
N GLU A 274 -3.11 16.37 -19.27
CA GLU A 274 -2.08 16.74 -18.30
C GLU A 274 -1.47 18.12 -18.60
N GLU A 275 -1.23 18.45 -19.88
CA GLU A 275 -0.73 19.78 -20.28
C GLU A 275 -1.71 20.91 -19.94
N GLN A 276 -3.02 20.66 -20.00
CA GLN A 276 -4.05 21.64 -19.64
C GLN A 276 -4.21 21.85 -18.12
N LYS A 277 -3.61 20.97 -17.29
CA LYS A 277 -3.64 21.06 -15.82
C LYS A 277 -2.39 21.73 -15.22
N LYS A 278 -1.41 22.08 -16.04
CA LYS A 278 -0.22 22.87 -15.67
C LYS A 278 -0.44 24.35 -15.97
#